data_AF-A0A139CN75-F1
#
_entry.id   AF-A0A139CN75-F1
#
_cell.length_a   1.000
_cell.length_b   1.000
_cell.length_c   1.000
_cell.angle_alpha   90.00
_cell.angle_beta   90.00
_cell.angle_gamma   90.00
#
_symmetry.space_group_name_H-M   'P 1'
#
loop_
_entity.id
_entity.type
_entity.pdbx_description
1 polymer ?
#
loop_
_entity_poly.entity_id
_entity_poly.type
_entity_poly.pdbx_seq_one_letter_code
_entity_poly.pdbx_strand_id
1 'polypeptide(L)'
;MERLCVKVKKRFGEPVRQALAEMDLLDNSYRLSADDDCLYVPVMDECPEDVCSNLPHVAELVKHDLQPNKKQITPENLLGFSPSFEIVGDIAILDG
;
A
#
# COMPACT_ATOMS: atom_id res chain seq x y z
N MET A 1 8.70 -8.42 4.79
CA MET A 1 9.85 -7.52 5.01
C MET A 1 9.51 -6.54 6.12
N GLU A 2 10.44 -6.26 7.03
CA GLU A 2 10.22 -5.30 8.11
C GLU A 2 10.07 -3.88 7.55
N ARG A 3 8.92 -3.25 7.83
CA ARG A 3 8.53 -1.94 7.31
C ARG A 3 7.85 -1.10 8.38
N LEU A 4 7.92 0.22 8.23
CA LEU A 4 7.22 1.16 9.10
C LEU A 4 5.72 1.07 8.85
N CYS A 5 4.95 0.96 9.94
CA CYS A 5 3.52 0.74 9.92
C CYS A 5 2.84 1.54 11.01
N VAL A 6 1.62 1.99 10.74
CA VAL A 6 0.71 2.46 11.77
C VAL A 6 -0.15 1.27 12.22
N LYS A 7 -0.01 0.89 13.48
CA LYS A 7 -0.79 -0.15 14.15
C LYS A 7 -2.04 0.46 14.76
N VAL A 8 -3.20 -0.08 14.41
CA VAL A 8 -4.51 0.38 14.91
C VAL A 8 -5.42 -0.79 15.22
N LYS A 9 -6.43 -0.60 16.06
CA LYS A 9 -7.50 -1.62 16.19
C LYS A 9 -8.26 -1.75 14.88
N LYS A 10 -8.63 -2.97 14.49
CA LYS A 10 -9.33 -3.25 13.21
C LYS A 10 -10.54 -2.34 12.94
N ARG A 11 -11.35 -2.08 13.97
CA ARG A 11 -12.53 -1.20 13.89
C ARG A 11 -12.22 0.25 13.50
N PHE A 12 -10.97 0.67 13.65
CA PHE A 12 -10.47 2.01 13.33
C PHE A 12 -9.59 2.05 12.07
N GLY A 13 -9.50 0.92 11.35
CA GLY A 13 -8.65 0.79 10.16
C GLY A 13 -8.98 1.80 9.08
N GLU A 14 -10.25 1.89 8.67
CA GLU A 14 -10.67 2.76 7.57
C GLU A 14 -10.48 4.25 7.86
N PRO A 15 -10.92 4.79 9.02
CA PRO A 15 -10.70 6.20 9.35
C PRO A 15 -9.20 6.56 9.40
N VAL A 16 -8.37 5.69 9.96
CA VAL A 16 -6.92 5.94 10.03
C VAL A 16 -6.27 5.85 8.65
N ARG A 17 -6.64 4.85 7.84
CA ARG A 17 -6.13 4.73 6.47
C ARG A 17 -6.48 5.97 5.65
N GLN A 18 -7.69 6.50 5.79
CA GLN A 18 -8.10 7.72 5.10
C GLN A 18 -7.27 8.93 5.55
N ALA A 19 -7.10 9.14 6.87
CA ALA A 19 -6.27 10.23 7.39
C ALA A 19 -4.82 10.14 6.88
N LEU A 20 -4.23 8.94 6.85
CA LEU A 20 -2.89 8.72 6.29
C LEU A 20 -2.81 8.98 4.79
N ALA A 21 -3.88 8.68 4.04
CA ALA A 21 -3.97 8.99 2.61
C ALA A 21 -4.05 10.49 2.36
N GLU A 22 -4.82 11.22 3.18
CA GLU A 22 -4.92 12.68 3.11
C GLU A 22 -3.59 13.39 3.41
N MET A 23 -2.72 12.74 4.19
CA MET A 23 -1.35 13.21 4.49
C MET A 23 -0.30 12.70 3.49
N ASP A 24 -0.68 11.90 2.49
CA ASP A 24 0.22 11.25 1.51
C ASP A 24 1.33 10.38 2.15
N LEU A 25 1.02 9.76 3.30
CA LEU A 25 2.00 8.97 4.08
C LEU A 25 1.92 7.46 3.81
N LEU A 26 0.98 6.98 2.99
CA LEU A 26 0.77 5.55 2.75
C LEU A 26 1.82 4.95 1.81
N ASP A 27 2.43 3.83 2.21
CA ASP A 27 3.28 3.04 1.31
C ASP A 27 2.47 1.96 0.56
N ASN A 28 1.99 2.31 -0.62
CA ASN A 28 1.22 1.42 -1.50
C ASN A 28 2.05 0.26 -2.11
N SER A 29 3.36 0.24 -1.87
CA SER A 29 4.25 -0.84 -2.31
C SER A 29 4.11 -2.10 -1.45
N TYR A 30 3.40 -2.02 -0.32
CA TYR A 30 3.15 -3.14 0.58
C TYR A 30 1.65 -3.33 0.82
N ARG A 31 1.28 -4.55 1.18
CA ARG A 31 -0.09 -4.89 1.55
C ARG A 31 -0.30 -4.60 3.03
N LEU A 32 -1.51 -4.20 3.39
CA LEU A 32 -1.93 -4.18 4.78
C LEU A 32 -1.84 -5.59 5.37
N SER A 33 -1.37 -5.71 6.61
CA SER A 33 -1.47 -6.95 7.38
C SER A 33 -2.40 -6.74 8.58
N ALA A 34 -2.91 -7.83 9.13
CA ALA A 34 -3.72 -7.80 10.34
C ALA A 34 -3.40 -9.02 11.20
N ASP A 35 -3.44 -8.84 12.52
CA ASP A 35 -3.47 -9.94 13.48
C ASP A 35 -4.90 -10.15 14.00
N ASP A 36 -5.10 -10.69 15.21
CA ASP A 36 -6.42 -10.92 15.77
C ASP A 36 -7.20 -9.62 16.03
N ASP A 37 -6.59 -8.57 16.59
CA ASP A 37 -7.27 -7.33 17.03
C ASP A 37 -6.80 -6.07 16.28
N CYS A 38 -5.63 -6.12 15.65
CA CYS A 38 -4.94 -4.99 15.05
C CYS A 38 -4.82 -5.12 13.53
N LEU A 39 -4.75 -3.95 12.89
CA LEU A 39 -4.42 -3.73 11.50
C LEU A 39 -3.11 -2.94 11.44
N TYR A 40 -2.24 -3.34 10.53
CA TYR A 40 -0.98 -2.68 10.24
C TYR A 40 -1.07 -2.03 8.87
N VAL A 41 -1.10 -0.71 8.88
CA VAL A 41 -1.18 0.11 7.66
C VAL A 41 0.23 0.54 7.28
N PRO A 42 0.75 0.14 6.11
CA PRO A 42 2.09 0.52 5.67
C PRO A 42 2.21 2.04 5.47
N VAL A 43 3.30 2.62 5.94
CA VAL A 43 3.62 4.05 5.74
C VAL A 43 5.02 4.23 5.18
N MET A 44 5.28 5.37 4.54
CA MET A 44 6.60 5.72 4.01
C MET A 44 7.64 5.76 5.13
N ASP A 45 8.90 5.42 4.83
CA ASP A 45 9.99 5.41 5.82
C ASP A 45 10.29 6.81 6.39
N GLU A 46 9.90 7.88 5.68
CA GLU A 46 10.01 9.28 6.07
C GLU A 46 8.82 9.80 6.90
N CYS A 47 7.88 8.92 7.26
CA CYS A 47 6.74 9.28 8.10
C CYS A 47 7.20 9.86 9.45
N PRO A 48 6.67 11.02 9.87
CA PRO A 48 7.00 11.62 11.16
C PRO A 48 6.66 10.71 12.34
N GLU A 49 7.51 10.68 13.37
CA GLU A 49 7.29 9.87 14.58
C GLU A 49 6.00 10.27 15.32
N ASP A 50 5.62 11.55 15.24
CA ASP A 50 4.45 12.13 15.88
C ASP A 50 3.16 12.01 15.05
N VAL A 51 3.19 11.36 13.88
CA VAL A 51 2.02 11.16 13.00
C VAL A 51 0.80 10.63 13.75
N CYS A 52 1.02 9.74 14.73
CA CYS A 52 -0.05 9.09 15.48
C CYS A 52 -0.88 10.08 16.31
N SER A 53 -0.30 11.23 16.67
CA SER A 53 -0.99 12.30 17.40
C SER A 53 -2.01 13.04 16.53
N ASN A 54 -1.83 13.00 15.20
CA ASN A 54 -2.71 13.65 14.23
C ASN A 54 -3.82 12.71 13.71
N LEU A 55 -3.86 11.45 14.19
CA LEU A 55 -4.85 10.47 13.77
C LEU A 55 -6.13 10.56 14.63
N PRO A 56 -7.30 10.26 14.06
CA PRO A 56 -8.58 10.37 14.77
C PRO A 56 -8.75 9.35 15.91
N HIS A 57 -7.90 8.33 15.95
CA HIS A 57 -7.98 7.22 16.89
C HIS A 57 -6.60 6.81 17.38
N VAL A 58 -6.58 6.14 18.54
CA VAL A 58 -5.34 5.61 19.13
C VAL A 58 -4.64 4.70 18.14
N ALA A 59 -3.41 5.07 17.82
CA ALA A 59 -2.53 4.41 16.87
C ALA A 59 -1.10 4.42 17.41
N GLU A 60 -0.30 3.48 16.93
CA GLU A 60 1.11 3.35 17.31
C GLU A 60 1.97 3.17 16.05
N LEU A 61 3.08 3.90 15.97
CA LEU A 61 4.05 3.73 14.89
C LEU A 61 4.99 2.58 15.26
N VAL A 62 5.00 1.52 14.46
CA VAL A 62 5.75 0.30 14.72
C VAL A 62 6.47 -0.19 13.47
N LYS A 63 7.43 -1.09 13.64
CA LYS A 63 7.95 -1.91 12.54
C LYS A 63 7.27 -3.27 12.51
N HIS A 64 6.81 -3.70 11.35
CA HIS A 64 6.12 -4.98 11.19
C HIS A 64 6.50 -5.66 9.87
N ASP A 65 6.43 -6.99 9.82
CA ASP A 65 6.73 -7.74 8.61
C ASP A 65 5.55 -7.67 7.63
N LEU A 66 5.74 -6.94 6.53
CA LEU A 66 4.73 -6.75 5.50
C LEU A 66 5.07 -7.51 4.22
N GLN A 67 4.01 -7.96 3.54
CA GLN A 67 4.12 -8.55 2.22
C GLN A 67 4.16 -7.45 1.16
N PRO A 68 5.12 -7.48 0.21
CA PRO A 68 5.14 -6.53 -0.89
C PRO A 68 3.85 -6.69 -1.70
N ASN A 69 3.33 -5.56 -2.14
CA ASN A 69 2.25 -5.56 -3.10
C ASN A 69 2.84 -6.00 -4.44
N LYS A 70 2.24 -7.05 -5.04
CA LYS A 70 2.59 -7.43 -6.41
C LYS A 70 2.09 -6.33 -7.33
N LYS A 71 2.95 -5.34 -7.64
CA LYS A 71 2.65 -4.39 -8.71
C LYS A 71 2.30 -5.21 -9.95
N GLN A 72 1.10 -4.98 -10.48
CA GLN A 72 0.72 -5.56 -11.75
C GLN A 72 1.66 -4.97 -12.81
N ILE A 73 2.54 -5.80 -13.35
CA ILE A 73 3.41 -5.39 -14.44
C ILE A 73 2.51 -5.29 -15.68
N THR A 74 2.30 -4.07 -16.16
CA THR A 74 1.59 -3.82 -17.41
C THR A 74 2.57 -3.92 -18.59
N PRO A 75 2.08 -4.15 -19.82
CA PRO A 75 2.92 -4.07 -21.02
C PRO A 75 3.64 -2.73 -21.12
N GLU A 76 3.01 -1.65 -20.68
CA GLU A 76 3.62 -0.31 -20.68
C GLU A 76 4.86 -0.23 -19.79
N ASN A 77 4.78 -0.83 -18.60
CA ASN A 77 5.90 -0.92 -17.67
C ASN A 77 7.09 -1.71 -18.26
N LEU A 78 6.82 -2.66 -19.18
CA LEU A 78 7.85 -3.48 -19.81
C LEU A 78 8.42 -2.85 -21.09
N LEU A 79 7.57 -2.22 -21.89
CA LEU A 79 7.92 -1.71 -23.21
C LEU A 79 8.34 -0.24 -23.20
N GLY A 80 7.99 0.53 -22.16
CA GLY A 80 8.30 1.95 -22.04
C GLY A 80 7.41 2.88 -22.88
N PHE A 81 6.34 2.34 -23.48
CA PHE A 81 5.30 3.08 -24.20
C PHE A 81 3.94 2.41 -23.97
N SER A 82 2.83 3.06 -24.31
CA SER A 82 1.48 2.49 -24.19
C SER A 82 1.11 1.75 -25.49
N PRO A 83 1.28 0.41 -25.58
CA PRO A 83 0.91 -0.32 -26.79
C PRO A 83 -0.60 -0.49 -26.89
N SER A 84 -1.12 -0.51 -28.11
CA SER A 84 -2.42 -1.12 -28.39
C SER A 84 -2.22 -2.60 -28.66
N PHE A 85 -2.98 -3.46 -27.98
CA PHE A 85 -2.92 -4.91 -28.21
C PHE A 85 -4.28 -5.58 -28.03
N GLU A 86 -4.47 -6.69 -28.73
CA GLU A 86 -5.62 -7.58 -28.61
C GLU A 86 -5.18 -8.93 -28.01
N ILE A 87 -6.02 -9.53 -27.16
CA ILE A 87 -5.75 -10.86 -26.58
C ILE A 87 -6.60 -11.91 -27.30
N VAL A 88 -5.94 -12.93 -27.86
CA VAL A 88 -6.56 -14.08 -28.50
C VAL A 88 -6.10 -15.35 -27.77
N GLY A 89 -6.95 -15.87 -26.88
CA GLY A 89 -6.59 -16.98 -26.01
C GLY A 89 -5.43 -16.61 -25.08
N ASP A 90 -4.32 -17.34 -25.18
CA ASP A 90 -3.10 -17.12 -24.37
C ASP A 90 -2.07 -16.20 -25.06
N ILE A 91 -2.41 -15.59 -26.20
CA ILE A 91 -1.51 -14.76 -27.01
C ILE A 91 -2.02 -13.31 -27.02
N ALA A 92 -1.12 -12.34 -26.83
CA ALA A 92 -1.39 -10.92 -27.07
C ALA A 92 -0.72 -10.47 -28.37
N ILE A 93 -1.48 -9.82 -29.26
CA ILE A 93 -1.04 -9.29 -30.54
C ILE A 93 -0.89 -7.78 -30.41
N LEU A 94 0.31 -7.27 -30.67
CA LEU A 94 0.66 -5.85 -30.64
C LEU A 94 0.55 -5.29 -32.08
N ASP A 95 -0.16 -4.18 -32.26
CA ASP A 95 -0.08 -3.41 -33.50
C ASP A 95 1.05 -2.37 -33.36
N GLY A 96 1.93 -2.33 -34.37
CA GLY A 96 3.12 -1.46 -34.42
C GLY A 96 3.10 -0.51 -35.60
#